data_AF-A0A7R7JBW4-F1
#
_entry.id   AF-A0A7R7JBW4-F1
#
_cell.length_a   1.000
_cell.length_b   1.000
_cell.length_c   1.000
_cell.angle_alpha   90.00
_cell.angle_beta   90.00
_cell.angle_gamma   90.00
#
_symmetry.space_group_name_H-M   'P 1'
#
loop_
_entity.id
_entity.type
_entity.pdbx_description
1 polymer ?
#
loop_
_entity_poly.entity_id
_entity_poly.type
_entity_poly.pdbx_seq_one_letter_code
_entity_poly.pdbx_strand_id
1 'polypeptide(L)' 'MNYIATLILEALIEQGHDDAYIEEKRIELSGHTGKFCSLLSLNCFDADTTRKVADKVGVPVDDLKTTLHTIREF' A
#
# COMPACT_ATOMS: atom_id res chain seq x y z
N MET A 1 5.42 12.11 1.45
CA MET A 1 4.50 10.96 1.32
C MET A 1 3.34 11.11 2.28
N ASN A 2 2.17 10.64 1.88
CA ASN A 2 1.04 10.50 2.80
C ASN A 2 1.18 9.21 3.65
N TYR A 3 0.41 9.14 4.73
CA TYR A 3 0.48 8.04 5.70
C TYR A 3 0.35 6.65 5.09
N ILE A 4 -0.61 6.43 4.16
CA ILE A 4 -0.82 5.12 3.54
C ILE A 4 0.35 4.75 2.62
N ALA A 5 0.88 5.69 1.85
CA ALA A 5 2.09 5.47 1.06
C ALA A 5 3.28 5.01 1.93
N THR A 6 3.46 5.61 3.11
CA THR A 6 4.51 5.20 4.04
C THR A 6 4.33 3.76 4.51
N LEU A 7 3.10 3.36 4.87
CA LEU A 7 2.84 1.97 5.31
C LEU A 7 3.08 0.94 4.21
N ILE A 8 2.74 1.26 2.96
CA ILE A 8 3.03 0.40 1.80
C ILE A 8 4.53 0.23 1.64
N LEU A 9 5.29 1.33 1.70
CA LEU A 9 6.74 1.28 1.56
C LEU A 9 7.40 0.46 2.66
N GLU A 10 6.97 0.63 3.91
CA GLU A 10 7.44 -0.20 5.04
C GLU A 10 7.15 -1.68 4.82
N ALA A 11 5.95 -2.03 4.33
CA ALA A 11 5.58 -3.42 4.06
C ALA A 11 6.51 -4.06 3.01
N LEU A 12 6.88 -3.32 1.96
CA LEU A 12 7.83 -3.75 0.94
C LEU A 12 9.24 -3.93 1.51
N ILE A 13 9.72 -2.99 2.34
CA ILE A 13 11.02 -3.10 3.02
C ILE A 13 11.05 -4.37 3.89
N GLU A 14 9.99 -4.64 4.64
CA GLU A 14 9.88 -5.83 5.48
C GLU A 14 9.77 -7.14 4.69
N GLN A 15 9.45 -7.10 3.39
CA GLN A 15 9.48 -8.29 2.52
C GLN A 15 10.89 -8.61 2.02
N GLY A 16 11.86 -7.71 2.19
CA GLY A 16 13.23 -7.92 1.76
C GLY A 16 13.45 -7.75 0.26
N HIS A 17 12.63 -6.92 -0.41
CA HIS A 17 12.91 -6.47 -1.77
C HIS A 17 14.23 -5.68 -1.82
N ASP A 18 14.88 -5.67 -2.97
CA ASP A 18 16.16 -4.98 -3.13
C ASP A 18 16.03 -3.44 -3.10
N ASP A 19 17.15 -2.77 -2.81
CA ASP A 19 17.21 -1.31 -2.65
C ASP A 19 16.75 -0.55 -3.90
N ALA A 20 16.99 -1.09 -5.11
CA ALA A 20 16.60 -0.43 -6.35
C ALA A 20 15.07 -0.48 -6.53
N TYR A 21 14.46 -1.62 -6.22
CA TYR A 21 13.01 -1.75 -6.19
C TYR A 21 12.37 -0.83 -5.12
N ILE A 22 12.92 -0.78 -3.92
CA ILE A 22 12.42 0.09 -2.84
C ILE A 22 12.54 1.57 -3.23
N GLU A 23 13.64 1.98 -3.85
CA GLU A 23 13.84 3.34 -4.36
C GLU A 23 12.79 3.70 -5.42
N GLU A 24 12.57 2.82 -6.41
CA GLU A 24 11.55 3.01 -7.45
C GLU A 24 10.17 3.22 -6.82
N LYS A 25 9.75 2.32 -5.92
CA LYS A 25 8.45 2.42 -5.26
C LYS A 25 8.34 3.64 -4.36
N ARG A 26 9.43 4.07 -3.72
CA ARG A 26 9.43 5.31 -2.94
C ARG A 26 9.13 6.53 -3.82
N ILE A 27 9.73 6.61 -5.01
CA ILE A 27 9.51 7.73 -5.95
C ILE A 27 8.04 7.71 -6.42
N GLU A 28 7.54 6.54 -6.83
CA GLU A 28 6.15 6.35 -7.26
C GLU A 28 5.16 6.77 -6.16
N LEU A 29 5.28 6.19 -4.96
CA LEU A 29 4.41 6.46 -3.81
C LEU A 29 4.51 7.92 -3.31
N SER A 30 5.65 8.59 -3.54
CA SER A 30 5.82 10.01 -3.23
C SER A 30 4.98 10.93 -4.12
N GLY A 31 4.62 10.49 -5.32
CA GLY A 31 3.71 11.20 -6.22
C GLY A 31 2.25 11.15 -5.79
N HIS A 32 1.87 10.28 -4.85
CA HIS A 32 0.48 10.14 -4.41
C HIS A 32 0.05 11.32 -3.52
N THR A 33 -0.78 12.20 -4.09
CA THR A 33 -1.26 13.43 -3.44
C THR A 33 -2.29 13.20 -2.32
N GLY A 34 -2.84 11.98 -2.20
CA GLY A 34 -3.86 11.68 -1.19
C GLY A 34 -3.88 10.22 -0.76
N LYS A 35 -4.43 9.98 0.44
CA LYS A 35 -4.52 8.64 1.06
C LYS A 35 -5.28 7.63 0.19
N PHE A 36 -6.32 8.06 -0.53
CA PHE A 36 -7.13 7.18 -1.37
C PHE A 36 -6.38 6.73 -2.62
N CYS A 37 -5.54 7.59 -3.20
CA CYS A 37 -4.68 7.23 -4.32
C CYS A 37 -3.66 6.15 -3.89
N SER A 38 -3.00 6.35 -2.74
CA SER A 38 -2.13 5.33 -2.15
C SER A 38 -2.87 4.05 -1.79
N LEU A 39 -4.07 4.16 -1.21
CA LEU A 39 -4.87 2.99 -0.88
C LEU A 39 -5.20 2.20 -2.14
N LEU A 40 -5.72 2.85 -3.19
CA LEU A 40 -6.03 2.20 -4.47
C LEU A 40 -4.82 1.52 -5.13
N SER A 41 -3.61 2.07 -4.96
CA SER A 41 -2.39 1.45 -5.48
C SER A 41 -2.08 0.08 -4.89
N LEU A 42 -2.66 -0.28 -3.73
CA LEU A 42 -2.56 -1.64 -3.17
C LEU A 42 -3.03 -2.73 -4.13
N ASN A 43 -3.96 -2.43 -5.04
CA ASN A 43 -4.41 -3.38 -6.07
C ASN A 43 -3.30 -3.78 -7.04
N CYS A 44 -2.21 -3.02 -7.12
CA CYS A 44 -1.06 -3.30 -7.97
C CYS A 44 0.01 -4.14 -7.26
N PHE A 45 -0.12 -4.36 -5.95
CA PHE A 45 0.82 -5.14 -5.15
C PHE A 45 0.28 -6.55 -4.89
N ASP A 46 1.16 -7.42 -4.43
CA ASP A 46 0.78 -8.79 -4.10
C ASP A 46 -0.11 -8.87 -2.84
N ALA A 47 -0.69 -10.05 -2.64
CA ALA A 47 -1.55 -10.32 -1.49
C ALA A 47 -0.80 -10.19 -0.15
N ASP A 48 0.52 -10.42 -0.13
CA ASP A 48 1.32 -10.32 1.09
C ASP A 48 1.49 -8.86 1.52
N THR A 49 1.74 -7.96 0.56
CA THR A 49 1.85 -6.51 0.81
C THR A 49 0.54 -5.97 1.35
N THR A 50 -0.58 -6.37 0.73
CA THR A 50 -1.92 -5.99 1.19
C THR A 50 -2.19 -6.45 2.62
N ARG A 51 -1.80 -7.69 2.96
CA ARG A 51 -1.94 -8.24 4.31
C ARG A 51 -1.10 -7.46 5.33
N LYS A 52 0.18 -7.21 5.03
CA LYS A 52 1.06 -6.43 5.92
C LYS A 52 0.55 -5.02 6.16
N VAL A 53 0.01 -4.37 5.13
CA VAL A 53 -0.59 -3.04 5.28
C VAL A 53 -1.86 -3.10 6.14
N ALA A 54 -2.70 -4.13 5.98
CA ALA A 54 -3.86 -4.34 6.86
C ALA A 54 -3.45 -4.49 8.33
N ASP A 55 -2.42 -5.31 8.60
CA ASP A 55 -1.87 -5.52 9.94
C ASP A 55 -1.33 -4.21 10.53
N LYS A 56 -0.60 -3.40 9.74
CA LYS A 56 -0.08 -2.09 10.17
C LYS A 56 -1.18 -1.08 10.48
N VAL A 57 -2.30 -1.11 9.74
CA VAL A 57 -3.46 -0.24 9.99
C VAL A 57 -4.32 -0.77 11.15
N GLY A 58 -4.18 -2.03 11.52
CA GLY A 58 -4.95 -2.67 12.59
C GLY A 58 -6.36 -3.07 12.16
N VAL A 59 -6.53 -3.44 10.89
CA VAL A 59 -7.82 -3.89 10.34
C VAL A 59 -7.70 -5.30 9.76
N PRO A 60 -8.79 -6.10 9.76
CA PRO A 60 -8.82 -7.34 9.01
C PRO A 60 -8.51 -7.10 7.53
N VAL A 61 -7.70 -7.98 6.92
CA VAL A 61 -7.34 -7.87 5.50
C VAL A 61 -8.57 -7.88 4.58
N ASP A 62 -9.65 -8.56 4.99
CA ASP A 62 -10.89 -8.62 4.21
C ASP A 62 -11.69 -7.32 4.27
N ASP A 63 -11.61 -6.57 5.38
CA ASP A 63 -12.20 -5.23 5.50
C ASP A 63 -11.43 -4.24 4.62
N LEU A 64 -10.10 -4.36 4.57
CA LEU A 64 -9.26 -3.57 3.67
C LEU A 64 -9.59 -3.87 2.20
N LYS A 65 -9.71 -5.15 1.81
CA LYS A 65 -10.11 -5.54 0.45
C LYS A 65 -11.49 -5.02 0.09
N THR A 66 -12.45 -5.08 1.00
CA THR A 66 -13.81 -4.55 0.80
C THR A 66 -13.78 -3.04 0.57
N THR A 67 -12.95 -2.33 1.33
CA THR A 67 -12.72 -0.89 1.17
C THR A 67 -12.10 -0.56 -0.18
N LEU A 68 -11.07 -1.32 -0.60
CA LEU A 68 -10.43 -1.17 -1.91
C LEU A 68 -11.41 -1.40 -3.06
N HIS A 69 -12.26 -2.43 -2.94
CA HIS A 69 -13.28 -2.73 -3.92
C HIS A 69 -14.28 -1.59 -4.05
N THR A 70 -14.82 -1.11 -2.91
CA THR A 70 -15.79 -0.02 -2.87
C THR A 70 -15.23 1.25 -3.48
N ILE A 71 -14.01 1.68 -3.10
CA ILE A 71 -13.41 2.93 -3.59
C ILE A 71 -13.14 2.87 -5.09
N ARG A 72 -12.84 1.68 -5.65
CA ARG A 72 -12.59 1.52 -7.09
C ARG A 72 -13.84 1.74 -7.95
N GLU A 73 -15.02 1.56 -7.38
CA GLU A 73 -16.30 1.72 -8.09
C GLU A 73 -16.85 3.16 -8.04
N PHE A 74 -16.18 4.06 -7.31
CA PHE A 74 -16.46 5.50 -7.27
C PHE A 74 -15.55 6.27 -8.24
#